data_AF-A0A6L5K3H4-F1
#
_entry.id   AF-A0A6L5K3H4-F1
#
_cell.length_a   1.000
_cell.length_b   1.000
_cell.length_c   1.000
_cell.angle_alpha   90.00
_cell.angle_beta   90.00
_cell.angle_gamma   90.00
#
_symmetry.space_group_name_H-M   'P 1'
#
loop_
_entity.id
_entity.type
_entity.pdbx_description
1 polymer ?
#
loop_
_entity_poly.entity_id
_entity_poly.type
_entity_poly.pdbx_seq_one_letter_code
_entity_poly.pdbx_strand_id
1 'polypeptide(L)' 'LLIGRRGEKPESGAIYAAQVQDMCRSLSLGQVVTVIGRFWALDREENWDRVEKTYRAMVYGEGTHVPVGHDIRK' A
#
# COMPACT_ATOMS: atom_id res chain seq x y z
N LEU A 1 -2.30 -1.59 -2.52
CA LEU A 1 -2.58 -0.14 -2.49
C LEU A 1 -1.27 0.61 -2.67
N LEU A 2 -1.19 1.44 -3.71
CA LEU A 2 -0.04 2.31 -3.93
C LEU A 2 -0.28 3.65 -3.24
N ILE A 3 0.61 4.03 -2.35
CA ILE A 3 0.45 5.23 -1.53
C ILE A 3 1.24 6.41 -2.10
N GLY A 4 0.54 7.54 -2.27
CA GLY A 4 1.09 8.88 -2.40
C GLY A 4 1.15 9.47 -3.82
N ARG A 5 1.05 10.80 -3.90
CA ARG A 5 1.42 11.60 -5.07
C ARG A 5 2.74 12.35 -4.82
N ARG A 6 3.54 12.58 -5.87
CA ARG A 6 4.76 13.41 -5.77
C ARG A 6 4.33 14.84 -5.37
N GLY A 7 4.80 15.31 -4.22
CA GLY A 7 4.48 16.65 -3.69
C GLY A 7 3.44 16.70 -2.57
N GLU A 8 2.87 15.57 -2.16
CA GLU A 8 1.99 15.51 -0.99
C GLU A 8 2.76 15.32 0.33
N LYS A 9 2.09 15.65 1.44
CA LYS A 9 2.61 15.39 2.77
C LYS A 9 2.81 13.88 2.96
N PRO A 10 3.87 13.45 3.66
CA PRO A 10 4.11 12.03 3.95
C PRO A 10 2.90 11.36 4.62
N GLU A 11 2.16 12.11 5.43
CA GLU A 11 0.97 11.64 6.16
C GLU A 11 -0.26 11.41 5.27
N SER A 12 -0.35 12.05 4.09
CA SER A 12 -1.52 11.94 3.20
C SER A 12 -1.83 10.50 2.81
N GLY A 13 -0.80 9.65 2.81
CA GLY A 13 -0.95 8.25 2.46
C GLY A 13 -1.89 7.45 3.35
N ALA A 14 -1.85 7.71 4.66
CA ALA A 14 -2.72 7.06 5.62
C ALA A 14 -4.19 7.43 5.40
N ILE A 15 -4.46 8.67 4.95
CA ILE A 15 -5.81 9.17 4.67
C ILE A 15 -6.42 8.40 3.49
N TYR A 16 -5.69 8.24 2.39
CA TYR A 16 -6.18 7.50 1.22
C TYR A 16 -6.41 6.03 1.52
N ALA A 17 -5.52 5.43 2.30
CA ALA A 17 -5.66 4.03 2.70
C ALA A 17 -6.87 3.81 3.61
N ALA A 18 -7.11 4.72 4.55
CA ALA A 18 -8.31 4.71 5.38
C ALA A 18 -9.59 4.89 4.54
N GLN A 19 -9.62 5.80 3.57
CA GLN A 19 -10.78 6.00 2.69
C GLN A 19 -11.13 4.73 1.90
N VAL A 20 -10.13 4.05 1.34
CA VAL A 20 -10.35 2.78 0.62
C VAL A 20 -10.84 1.70 1.58
N GLN A 21 -10.27 1.61 2.78
CA GLN A 21 -10.69 0.64 3.78
C GLN A 21 -12.14 0.88 4.23
N ASP A 22 -12.53 2.13 4.46
CA ASP A 22 -13.90 2.52 4.84
C ASP A 22 -14.89 2.21 3.70
N MET A 23 -14.50 2.46 2.45
CA MET A 23 -15.31 2.11 1.29
C MET A 23 -15.51 0.58 1.20
N CYS A 24 -14.45 -0.21 1.33
CA CYS A 24 -14.52 -1.67 1.37
C CYS A 24 -15.43 -2.17 2.50
N ARG A 25 -15.34 -1.59 3.70
CA ARG A 25 -16.22 -1.91 4.84
C ARG A 25 -17.68 -1.58 4.51
N SER A 26 -17.94 -0.40 3.94
CA SER A 26 -19.31 0.02 3.60
C SER A 26 -19.97 -0.84 2.52
N LEU A 27 -19.19 -1.31 1.54
CA LEU A 27 -19.66 -2.21 0.49
C LEU A 27 -19.68 -3.67 0.93
N SER A 28 -19.11 -3.98 2.11
CA SER A 28 -18.85 -5.34 2.58
C SER A 28 -18.15 -6.21 1.52
N LEU A 29 -17.32 -5.57 0.68
CA LEU A 29 -16.70 -6.15 -0.50
C LEU A 29 -15.25 -5.70 -0.62
N GLY A 30 -14.35 -6.66 -0.74
CA GLY A 30 -12.92 -6.45 -0.87
C GLY A 30 -12.23 -6.09 0.45
N GLN A 31 -10.92 -6.28 0.48
CA GLN A 31 -10.06 -5.94 1.63
C GLN A 31 -8.77 -5.31 1.13
N VAL A 32 -8.23 -4.36 1.89
CA VAL A 32 -6.87 -3.87 1.67
C VAL A 32 -5.89 -4.94 2.15
N VAL A 33 -5.19 -5.59 1.22
CA VAL A 33 -4.27 -6.71 1.50
C VAL A 33 -2.82 -6.24 1.64
N THR A 34 -2.35 -5.37 0.74
CA THR A 34 -0.94 -4.94 0.71
C THR A 34 -0.87 -3.43 0.53
N VAL A 35 0.04 -2.78 1.23
CA VAL A 35 0.31 -1.34 1.14
C VAL A 35 1.76 -1.13 0.74
N ILE A 36 2.00 -0.43 -0.37
CA ILE A 36 3.34 -0.20 -0.90
C ILE A 36 3.47 1.26 -1.32
N GLY A 37 4.59 1.90 -0.98
CA GLY A 37 4.89 3.26 -1.42
C GLY A 37 5.23 3.30 -2.91
N ARG A 38 4.77 4.34 -3.62
CA ARG A 38 5.07 4.55 -5.05
C ARG A 38 6.56 4.53 -5.39
N PHE A 39 7.42 4.94 -4.45
CA PHE A 39 8.87 5.00 -4.63
C PHE A 39 9.47 3.61 -4.93
N TRP A 40 8.87 2.56 -4.36
CA TRP A 40 9.32 1.19 -4.56
C TRP A 40 8.64 0.53 -5.76
N ALA A 41 7.35 0.80 -5.94
CA ALA A 41 6.52 0.11 -6.93
C ALA A 41 6.53 0.75 -8.32
N LEU A 42 6.81 2.04 -8.43
CA LEU A 42 6.75 2.82 -9.67
C LEU A 42 8.10 3.47 -9.97
N ASP A 43 9.17 2.66 -9.88
CA ASP A 43 10.49 3.04 -10.35
C ASP A 43 10.51 3.12 -11.89
N ARG A 44 11.21 4.11 -12.43
CA ARG A 44 11.34 4.34 -13.89
C ARG A 44 12.82 4.45 -14.31
N GLU A 45 13.74 4.24 -13.38
CA GLU A 45 15.17 4.38 -13.59
C GLU A 45 15.84 3.00 -13.62
N GLU A 46 15.08 1.96 -13.96
CA GLU A 46 15.56 0.57 -14.07
C GLU A 46 16.13 -0.02 -12.76
N ASN A 47 15.69 0.48 -11.59
CA ASN A 47 16.08 -0.11 -10.31
C ASN A 47 15.28 -1.40 -10.04
N TRP A 48 15.72 -2.49 -10.67
CA TRP A 48 15.06 -3.80 -10.59
C TRP A 48 14.95 -4.34 -9.16
N ASP A 49 15.89 -4.03 -8.26
CA ASP A 49 15.83 -4.45 -6.86
C ASP A 49 14.58 -3.92 -6.12
N ARG A 50 14.11 -2.72 -6.48
CA ARG A 50 12.91 -2.11 -5.87
C ARG A 50 11.63 -2.74 -6.42
N VAL A 51 11.61 -2.97 -7.72
CA VAL A 51 10.50 -3.60 -8.43
C VAL A 51 10.34 -5.04 -7.98
N GLU A 52 11.45 -5.78 -7.82
CA GLU A 52 11.43 -7.15 -7.33
C GLU A 52 10.86 -7.23 -5.91
N LYS A 53 11.27 -6.36 -4.99
CA LYS A 53 10.68 -6.30 -3.64
C LYS A 53 9.17 -6.07 -3.67
N THR A 54 8.71 -5.17 -4.53
CA THR A 54 7.27 -4.91 -4.73
C THR A 54 6.57 -6.16 -5.26
N TYR A 55 7.14 -6.83 -6.26
CA TYR A 55 6.59 -8.04 -6.83
C TYR A 55 6.50 -9.17 -5.79
N ARG A 56 7.56 -9.38 -5.01
CA ARG A 56 7.60 -10.39 -3.94
C ARG A 56 6.54 -10.14 -2.88
N ALA A 57 6.35 -8.89 -2.46
CA ALA A 57 5.29 -8.52 -1.53
C ALA A 57 3.88 -8.79 -2.08
N MET A 58 3.67 -8.67 -3.39
CA MET A 58 2.37 -8.91 -4.03
C MET A 58 2.08 -10.38 -4.33
N VAL A 59 3.09 -11.15 -4.75
CA VAL A 59 2.93 -12.54 -5.20
C VAL A 59 3.20 -13.55 -4.09
N TYR A 60 4.30 -13.35 -3.36
CA TYR A 60 4.72 -14.26 -2.28
C TYR A 60 4.26 -13.79 -0.91
N GLY A 61 3.71 -12.57 -0.81
CA GLY A 61 3.34 -11.97 0.48
C GLY A 61 4.55 -11.64 1.36
N GLU A 62 5.75 -11.56 0.79
CA GLU A 62 6.98 -11.27 1.52
C GLU A 62 7.02 -9.80 1.93
N GLY A 63 7.00 -9.54 3.23
CA GLY A 63 7.10 -8.17 3.76
C GLY A 63 6.75 -8.08 5.24
N THR A 64 6.51 -6.86 5.70
CA THR A 64 6.04 -6.62 7.07
C THR A 64 4.57 -7.02 7.18
N HIS A 65 4.30 -8.12 7.87
CA HIS A 65 2.94 -8.55 8.14
C HIS A 65 2.30 -7.67 9.21
N VAL A 66 1.10 -7.18 8.89
CA VAL A 66 0.26 -6.43 9.82
C VAL A 66 -0.90 -7.35 10.21
N PRO A 67 -1.28 -7.42 11.51
CA PRO A 67 -2.39 -8.25 11.93
C PRO A 67 -3.70 -7.83 11.24
N VAL A 68 -4.53 -8.83 10.96
CA VAL A 68 -5.84 -8.64 10.33
C VAL A 68 -6.70 -7.78 11.24
N GLY A 69 -7.23 -6.67 10.73
CA GLY A 69 -8.04 -5.73 11.49
C GLY A 69 -7.29 -4.53 12.08
N HIS A 70 -6.00 -4.37 11.77
CA HIS A 70 -5.26 -3.17 12.11
C HIS A 70 -5.84 -1.94 11.37
N ASP A 71 -6.11 -0.88 12.12
CA ASP A 71 -6.61 0.37 11.55
C ASP A 71 -5.43 1.20 11.06
N ILE A 72 -5.47 1.62 9.79
CA ILE A 72 -4.34 2.30 9.12
C ILE A 72 -4.05 3.69 9.72
N ARG A 73 -4.92 4.20 10.60
CA ARG A 73 -4.76 5.49 11.28
C ARG A 73 -4.03 5.39 12.63
N LYS A 74 -3.76 4.18 13.13
CA LYS A 74 -3.04 3.90 14.39
C LYS A 74 -1.66 3.33 14.11
#